data_AF-A0A2S7IK75-F1
#
_entry.id   AF-A0A2S7IK75-F1
#
_cell.length_a   1.000
_cell.length_b   1.000
_cell.length_c   1.000
_cell.angle_alpha   90.00
_cell.angle_beta   90.00
_cell.angle_gamma   90.00
#
_symmetry.space_group_name_H-M   'P 1'
#
loop_
_entity.id
_entity.type
_entity.pdbx_description
1 polymer ?
#
loop_
_entity_poly.entity_id
_entity_poly.type
_entity_poly.pdbx_seq_one_letter_code
_entity_poly.pdbx_strand_id
1 'polypeptide(L)'
;MRLFLFLFFLVSLTACDPNAVFKDNIELPDAKWPVKTVPSFSFDISDTTRTYNLYYNLRNTKSYPYYNLYITRTLLGPDGKTIERKLDELILANATTGKPTGNGLGDIYDHKFLVVKNYRFAKAGTYTFKVEQYMRQDPLPEIQTVGLTVERN
;
A
#
# COMPACT_ATOMS: atom_id res chain seq x y z
N MET A 1 -54.34 6.35 -4.46
CA MET A 1 -54.12 7.14 -3.23
C MET A 1 -53.51 6.21 -2.19
N ARG A 2 -52.45 6.68 -1.50
CA ARG A 2 -51.57 5.97 -0.54
C ARG A 2 -50.40 5.25 -1.24
N LEU A 3 -49.32 5.94 -1.63
CA LEU A 3 -48.33 6.63 -0.78
C LEU A 3 -47.64 5.63 0.15
N PHE A 4 -46.45 5.18 -0.23
CA PHE A 4 -45.20 5.32 0.53
C PHE A 4 -44.10 4.59 -0.26
N LEU A 5 -43.29 5.32 -1.03
CA LEU A 5 -41.95 5.69 -0.58
C LEU A 5 -41.10 4.48 -0.18
N PHE A 6 -40.90 3.53 -1.10
CA PHE A 6 -39.64 2.78 -1.13
C PHE A 6 -38.63 3.58 -1.94
N LEU A 7 -38.32 4.77 -1.42
CA LEU A 7 -37.06 5.46 -1.69
C LEU A 7 -36.00 4.57 -1.04
N PHE A 8 -35.58 3.52 -1.76
CA PHE A 8 -34.42 2.72 -1.38
C PHE A 8 -33.24 3.66 -1.53
N PHE A 9 -32.99 4.34 -0.43
CA PHE A 9 -31.92 5.27 -0.15
C PHE A 9 -30.64 4.46 -0.34
N LEU A 10 -30.16 4.44 -1.58
CA LEU A 10 -28.85 3.92 -1.94
C LEU A 10 -27.83 4.92 -1.40
N VAL A 11 -27.61 4.86 -0.08
CA VAL A 11 -26.49 5.54 0.55
C VAL A 11 -25.24 4.80 0.08
N SER A 12 -24.73 5.24 -1.05
CA SER A 12 -23.32 5.07 -1.35
C SER A 12 -22.54 5.78 -0.24
N LEU A 13 -22.17 5.03 0.80
CA LEU A 13 -21.14 5.42 1.75
C LEU A 13 -19.83 5.52 0.97
N THR A 14 -19.62 6.66 0.30
CA THR A 14 -18.31 7.01 -0.22
C THR A 14 -17.45 7.42 0.97
N ALA A 15 -16.92 6.43 1.68
CA ALA A 15 -15.80 6.64 2.60
C ALA A 15 -14.52 6.85 1.78
N CYS A 16 -14.53 7.88 0.92
CA CYS A 16 -13.33 8.36 0.27
C CYS A 16 -12.63 9.23 1.31
N ASP A 17 -11.47 8.78 1.78
CA ASP A 17 -10.61 9.61 2.60
C ASP A 17 -10.30 10.88 1.80
N PRO A 18 -10.74 12.08 2.24
CA PRO A 18 -10.64 13.30 1.45
C PRO A 18 -9.18 13.69 1.17
N ASN A 19 -8.23 13.13 1.93
CA ASN A 19 -6.81 13.44 1.79
C ASN A 19 -6.09 12.44 0.87
N ALA A 20 -6.64 11.25 0.61
CA ALA A 20 -6.01 10.27 -0.26
C ALA A 20 -6.12 10.69 -1.73
N VAL A 21 -5.00 11.06 -2.34
CA VAL A 21 -4.92 11.38 -3.77
C VAL A 21 -4.70 10.15 -4.63
N PHE A 22 -4.21 9.06 -4.03
CA PHE A 22 -4.11 7.75 -4.65
C PHE A 22 -4.24 6.66 -3.59
N LYS A 23 -4.95 5.58 -3.92
CA LYS A 23 -5.00 4.37 -3.09
C LYS A 23 -5.29 3.17 -3.99
N ASP A 24 -4.39 2.21 -3.98
CA ASP A 24 -4.58 0.96 -4.71
C ASP A 24 -3.90 -0.21 -4.00
N ASN A 25 -4.41 -1.43 -4.23
CA ASN A 25 -3.86 -2.67 -3.70
C ASN A 25 -3.88 -3.73 -4.79
N ILE A 26 -2.72 -4.33 -5.06
CA ILE A 26 -2.58 -5.43 -5.99
C ILE A 26 -2.68 -6.74 -5.18
N GLU A 27 -3.64 -7.58 -5.58
CA GLU A 27 -3.77 -8.94 -5.07
C GLU A 27 -2.68 -9.85 -5.64
N LEU A 28 -2.10 -10.67 -4.78
CA LEU A 28 -1.10 -11.66 -5.11
C LEU A 28 -1.74 -13.05 -5.13
N PRO A 29 -1.77 -13.74 -6.28
CA PRO A 29 -2.37 -15.06 -6.40
C PRO A 29 -1.80 -16.06 -5.38
N ASP A 30 -2.68 -16.88 -4.80
CA ASP A 30 -2.35 -17.91 -3.81
C ASP A 30 -1.57 -17.40 -2.59
N ALA A 31 -1.68 -16.11 -2.28
CA ALA A 31 -0.89 -15.41 -1.26
C ALA A 31 0.63 -15.60 -1.45
N LYS A 32 1.10 -15.64 -2.69
CA LYS A 32 2.51 -15.82 -3.04
C LYS A 32 3.03 -14.59 -3.77
N TRP A 33 4.15 -14.07 -3.31
CA TRP A 33 4.86 -12.96 -3.94
C TRP A 33 6.15 -13.44 -4.61
N PRO A 34 6.13 -13.79 -5.91
CA PRO A 34 7.35 -14.05 -6.67
C PRO A 34 8.24 -12.80 -6.73
N VAL A 35 9.57 -12.96 -6.65
CA VAL A 35 10.52 -11.85 -6.81
C VAL A 35 10.35 -11.13 -8.15
N LYS A 36 9.97 -11.86 -9.20
CA LYS A 36 9.70 -11.31 -10.53
C LYS A 36 8.40 -10.47 -10.62
N THR A 37 7.50 -10.62 -9.65
CA THR A 37 6.25 -9.85 -9.60
C THR A 37 6.52 -8.55 -8.88
N VAL A 38 6.53 -7.45 -9.64
CA VAL A 38 6.83 -6.11 -9.12
C VAL A 38 5.57 -5.24 -9.18
N PRO A 39 4.75 -5.21 -8.10
CA PRO A 39 3.66 -4.25 -7.97
C PRO A 39 4.12 -2.83 -8.34
N SER A 40 3.39 -2.20 -9.26
CA SER A 40 3.71 -0.90 -9.83
C SER A 40 2.47 -0.02 -9.82
N PHE A 41 2.59 1.15 -9.20
CA PHE A 41 1.49 2.08 -8.98
C PHE A 41 1.79 3.40 -9.67
N SER A 42 0.92 3.83 -10.58
CA SER A 42 1.03 5.11 -11.26
C SER A 42 -0.01 6.08 -10.73
N PHE A 43 0.43 7.28 -10.33
CA PHE A 43 -0.44 8.29 -9.72
C PHE A 43 -0.03 9.70 -10.15
N ASP A 44 -1.02 10.59 -10.22
CA ASP A 44 -0.82 11.96 -10.68
C ASP A 44 -0.64 12.94 -9.52
N ILE A 45 0.36 13.80 -9.63
CA ILE A 45 0.56 14.93 -8.73
C ILE A 45 0.30 16.22 -9.50
N SER A 46 -0.70 16.98 -9.06
CA SER A 46 -1.06 18.28 -9.63
C SER A 46 -0.59 19.48 -8.82
N ASP A 47 -0.48 19.35 -7.49
CA ASP A 47 -0.05 20.42 -6.58
C ASP A 47 1.32 20.09 -5.95
N THR A 48 2.37 20.76 -6.42
CA THR A 48 3.76 20.60 -5.93
C THR A 48 4.08 21.52 -4.74
N THR A 49 3.17 22.42 -4.37
CA THR A 49 3.35 23.32 -3.21
C THR A 49 3.08 22.60 -1.89
N ARG A 50 2.27 21.53 -1.95
CA ARG A 50 1.91 20.69 -0.81
C ARG A 50 2.95 19.60 -0.55
N THR A 51 2.78 18.93 0.58
CA THR A 51 3.55 17.72 0.92
C THR A 51 2.60 16.55 1.02
N TYR A 52 3.15 15.35 0.88
CA TYR A 52 2.38 14.12 0.81
C TYR A 52 2.99 13.05 1.71
N ASN A 53 2.16 12.25 2.35
CA ASN A 53 2.59 11.04 3.05
C ASN A 53 2.35 9.84 2.13
N LEU A 54 3.37 9.00 1.99
CA LEU A 54 3.31 7.76 1.23
C LEU A 54 3.24 6.60 2.22
N TYR A 55 2.32 5.67 2.00
CA TYR A 55 2.14 4.48 2.84
C TYR A 55 2.18 3.21 2.01
N TYR A 56 2.86 2.18 2.51
CA TYR A 56 2.59 0.82 2.06
C TYR A 56 1.31 0.35 2.73
N ASN A 57 0.43 -0.27 1.94
CA ASN A 57 -0.64 -1.12 2.45
C ASN A 57 -0.19 -2.55 2.22
N LEU A 58 -0.14 -3.38 3.26
CA LEU A 58 0.26 -4.77 3.15
C LEU A 58 -0.76 -5.65 3.87
N ARG A 59 -1.18 -6.73 3.22
CA ARG A 59 -1.98 -7.77 3.85
C ARG A 59 -1.21 -9.08 3.85
N ASN A 60 -1.00 -9.64 5.03
CA ASN A 60 -0.42 -10.97 5.19
C ASN A 60 -1.31 -11.87 6.03
N THR A 61 -1.08 -13.17 5.93
CA THR A 61 -1.76 -14.12 6.82
C THR A 61 -0.96 -14.32 8.11
N LYS A 62 -1.61 -14.93 9.10
CA LYS A 62 -1.00 -15.38 10.35
C LYS A 62 0.11 -16.42 10.15
N SER A 63 0.06 -17.16 9.05
CA SER A 63 1.07 -18.18 8.73
C SER A 63 2.35 -17.60 8.13
N TYR A 64 2.42 -16.28 7.92
CA TYR A 64 3.63 -15.64 7.41
C TYR A 64 4.82 -15.94 8.33
N PRO A 65 5.93 -16.52 7.80
CA PRO A 65 6.92 -17.19 8.63
C PRO A 65 7.96 -16.24 9.26
N TYR A 66 7.91 -14.95 8.98
CA TYR A 66 8.89 -13.98 9.43
C TYR A 66 8.23 -12.87 10.26
N TYR A 67 8.97 -12.31 11.23
CA TYR A 67 8.46 -11.15 11.97
C TYR A 67 8.62 -9.84 11.17
N ASN A 68 9.47 -9.84 10.13
CA ASN A 68 9.75 -8.70 9.28
C ASN A 68 9.63 -9.03 7.78
N LEU A 69 9.66 -7.98 6.97
CA LEU A 69 9.63 -8.03 5.52
C LEU A 69 10.52 -6.92 4.96
N TYR A 70 11.53 -7.31 4.19
CA TYR A 70 12.38 -6.38 3.45
C TYR A 70 11.80 -6.13 2.06
N ILE A 71 11.70 -4.85 1.70
CA ILE A 71 11.15 -4.40 0.42
C ILE A 71 12.04 -3.33 -0.17
N THR A 72 12.31 -3.40 -1.46
CA THR A 72 12.90 -2.30 -2.20
C THR A 72 11.82 -1.49 -2.90
N ARG A 73 11.74 -0.18 -2.60
CA ARG A 73 10.95 0.77 -3.38
C ARG A 73 11.77 1.43 -4.45
N THR A 74 11.12 1.73 -5.58
CA THR A 74 11.66 2.61 -6.62
C THR A 74 10.62 3.67 -6.98
N LEU A 75 10.96 4.95 -6.86
CA LEU A 75 10.14 6.07 -7.32
C LEU A 75 10.70 6.59 -8.64
N LEU A 76 9.87 6.59 -9.67
CA LEU A 76 10.15 7.16 -10.98
C LEU A 76 9.40 8.48 -11.14
N GLY A 77 10.09 9.48 -11.69
CA GLY A 77 9.50 10.78 -12.02
C GLY A 77 8.63 10.75 -13.29
N PRO A 78 7.95 11.86 -13.60
CA PRO A 78 7.15 12.00 -14.82
C PRO A 78 7.94 11.86 -16.13
N ASP A 79 9.27 12.00 -16.07
CA ASP A 79 10.17 11.77 -17.19
C ASP A 79 10.67 10.31 -17.28
N GLY A 80 10.14 9.42 -16.44
CA GLY A 80 10.51 8.00 -16.36
C GLY A 80 11.85 7.74 -15.67
N LYS A 81 12.55 8.78 -15.18
CA LYS A 81 13.85 8.61 -14.50
C LYS A 81 13.67 8.20 -13.06
N THR A 82 14.57 7.36 -12.57
CA THR A 82 14.63 7.00 -11.14
C THR A 82 15.00 8.23 -10.31
N ILE A 83 14.10 8.61 -9.41
CA ILE A 83 14.32 9.65 -8.40
C ILE A 83 14.96 9.04 -7.17
N GLU A 84 14.43 7.90 -6.73
CA GLU A 84 14.89 7.21 -5.51
C GLU A 84 14.73 5.71 -5.66
N ARG A 85 15.69 4.94 -5.12
CA ARG A 85 15.56 3.51 -4.86
C ARG A 85 16.11 3.22 -3.46
N LYS A 86 15.30 2.61 -2.59
CA LYS A 86 15.65 2.37 -1.18
C LYS A 86 15.10 1.04 -0.68
N LEU A 87 15.85 0.42 0.22
CA LEU A 87 15.45 -0.77 0.98
C LEU A 87 14.79 -0.34 2.29
N ASP A 88 13.61 -0.87 2.55
CA ASP A 88 12.85 -0.69 3.79
C ASP A 88 12.69 -2.02 4.52
N GLU A 89 12.61 -1.94 5.84
CA GLU A 89 12.19 -3.04 6.70
C GLU A 89 10.82 -2.75 7.28
N LEU A 90 9.88 -3.67 7.08
CA LEU A 90 8.54 -3.63 7.65
C LEU A 90 8.44 -4.65 8.77
N ILE A 91 8.05 -4.20 9.97
CA ILE A 91 7.87 -5.08 11.13
C ILE A 91 6.41 -5.53 11.19
N LEU A 92 6.16 -6.79 10.84
CA LEU A 92 4.83 -7.40 10.76
C LEU A 92 4.42 -8.06 12.08
N ALA A 93 5.38 -8.50 12.88
CA ALA A 93 5.16 -9.06 14.21
C ALA A 93 6.29 -8.72 15.18
N ASN A 94 6.02 -8.87 16.47
CA ASN A 94 7.04 -8.80 17.51
C ASN A 94 8.02 -9.98 17.37
N ALA A 95 9.31 -9.68 17.31
CA ALA A 95 10.36 -10.68 17.07
C ALA A 95 10.46 -11.77 18.16
N THR A 96 10.01 -11.50 19.38
CA THR A 96 10.11 -12.44 20.51
C THR A 96 8.81 -13.21 20.73
N THR A 97 7.68 -12.50 20.71
CA THR A 97 6.37 -13.07 21.07
C THR A 97 5.58 -13.56 19.86
N GLY A 98 5.99 -13.18 18.64
CA GLY A 98 5.22 -13.44 17.42
C GLY A 98 3.91 -12.65 17.33
N LYS A 99 3.63 -11.73 18.27
CA LYS A 99 2.40 -10.96 18.26
C LYS A 99 2.37 -10.03 17.03
N PRO A 100 1.34 -10.08 16.17
CA PRO A 100 1.24 -9.26 14.97
C PRO A 100 1.11 -7.76 15.31
N THR A 101 1.63 -6.89 14.46
CA THR A 101 1.58 -5.42 14.61
C THR A 101 0.43 -4.78 13.81
N GLY A 102 -0.23 -5.53 12.94
CA GLY A 102 -1.34 -5.08 12.09
C GLY A 102 -2.71 -5.24 12.74
N ASN A 103 -3.73 -4.65 12.10
CA ASN A 103 -5.12 -4.82 12.50
C ASN A 103 -5.73 -5.97 11.70
N GLY A 104 -6.54 -6.80 12.33
CA GLY A 104 -7.12 -7.93 11.63
C GLY A 104 -8.00 -8.80 12.52
N LEU A 105 -8.82 -9.62 11.87
CA LEU A 105 -9.67 -10.62 12.52
C LEU A 105 -9.33 -11.99 11.93
N GLY A 106 -9.23 -13.00 12.80
CA GLY A 106 -8.85 -14.35 12.41
C GLY A 106 -7.38 -14.44 11.96
N ASP A 107 -7.17 -14.94 10.75
CA ASP A 107 -5.85 -15.28 10.22
C ASP A 107 -5.28 -14.25 9.23
N ILE A 108 -5.87 -13.06 9.14
CA ILE A 108 -5.44 -11.99 8.21
C ILE A 108 -5.07 -10.75 9.01
N TYR A 109 -3.95 -10.12 8.63
CA TYR A 109 -3.47 -8.86 9.20
C TYR A 109 -3.26 -7.82 8.11
N ASP A 110 -3.91 -6.66 8.29
CA ASP A 110 -3.75 -5.46 7.48
C ASP A 110 -2.78 -4.50 8.15
N HIS A 111 -1.82 -4.01 7.37
CA HIS A 111 -0.81 -3.06 7.80
C HIS A 111 -0.83 -1.81 6.93
N LYS A 112 -0.66 -0.65 7.57
CA LYS A 112 -0.43 0.63 6.92
C LYS A 112 0.88 1.22 7.45
N PHE A 113 1.95 1.13 6.66
CA PHE A 113 3.28 1.60 7.06
C PHE A 113 3.59 2.94 6.41
N LEU A 114 3.91 3.96 7.21
CA LEU A 114 4.39 5.25 6.69
C LEU A 114 5.80 5.05 6.08
N VAL A 115 5.88 5.21 4.76
CA VAL A 115 7.12 5.04 3.97
C VAL A 115 7.93 6.32 3.96
N VAL A 116 7.27 7.41 3.58
CA VAL A 116 7.88 8.73 3.47
C VAL A 116 6.90 9.76 4.00
N LYS A 117 7.35 10.52 5.00
CA LYS A 117 6.58 11.60 5.61
C LYS A 117 6.88 12.93 4.90
N ASN A 118 5.83 13.73 4.67
CA ASN A 118 5.94 15.09 4.14
C ASN A 118 6.77 15.18 2.84
N TYR A 119 6.64 14.21 1.95
CA TYR A 119 7.34 14.21 0.67
C TYR A 119 6.81 15.34 -0.21
N ARG A 120 7.72 16.19 -0.73
CA ARG A 120 7.37 17.24 -1.70
C ARG A 120 7.81 16.82 -3.10
N PHE A 121 6.84 16.63 -3.99
CA PHE A 121 7.12 16.36 -5.40
C PHE A 121 7.63 17.62 -6.10
N ALA A 122 8.74 17.49 -6.83
CA ALA A 122 9.37 18.63 -7.49
C ALA A 122 8.66 19.09 -8.77
N LYS A 123 7.88 18.21 -9.41
CA LYS A 123 7.19 18.48 -10.69
C LYS A 123 5.76 17.94 -10.63
N ALA A 124 4.86 18.59 -11.35
CA ALA A 124 3.55 18.01 -11.62
C ALA A 124 3.69 16.91 -12.68
N GLY A 125 2.81 15.91 -12.64
CA GLY A 125 2.75 14.82 -13.61
C GLY A 125 2.57 13.45 -12.96
N THR A 126 2.63 12.41 -13.79
CA THR A 126 2.46 11.02 -13.38
C THR A 126 3.74 10.45 -12.81
N TYR A 127 3.72 10.06 -11.55
CA TYR A 127 4.82 9.32 -10.92
C TYR A 127 4.53 7.82 -10.97
N THR A 128 5.58 7.01 -10.91
CA THR A 128 5.42 5.55 -10.78
C THR A 128 6.20 5.06 -9.58
N PHE A 129 5.54 4.31 -8.71
CA PHE A 129 6.13 3.74 -7.51
C PHE A 129 6.08 2.22 -7.61
N LYS A 130 7.26 1.60 -7.60
CA LYS A 130 7.44 0.15 -7.72
C LYS A 130 7.84 -0.43 -6.38
N VAL A 131 7.31 -1.61 -6.08
CA VAL A 131 7.54 -2.33 -4.83
C VAL A 131 8.05 -3.73 -5.15
N GLU A 132 9.24 -4.05 -4.69
CA GLU A 132 9.91 -5.34 -4.93
C GLU A 132 10.18 -6.01 -3.58
N GLN A 133 9.80 -7.28 -3.41
CA GLN A 133 10.21 -8.03 -2.23
C GLN A 133 11.72 -8.33 -2.29
N TYR A 134 12.40 -8.21 -1.15
CA TYR A 134 13.83 -8.44 -1.00
C TYR A 134 14.11 -9.52 0.06
N MET A 135 13.28 -10.57 0.06
CA MET A 135 13.45 -11.73 0.94
C MET A 135 14.19 -12.86 0.21
N ARG A 136 14.79 -13.78 0.98
CA ARG A 136 15.50 -14.93 0.42
C ARG A 136 14.57 -15.99 -0.18
N GLN A 137 13.35 -16.10 0.32
CA GLN A 137 12.38 -17.10 -0.12
C GLN A 137 11.61 -16.61 -1.36
N ASP A 138 11.55 -17.44 -2.39
CA ASP A 138 10.86 -17.15 -3.65
C ASP A 138 10.01 -18.36 -4.12
N PRO A 139 8.69 -18.21 -4.31
CA PRO A 139 7.90 -17.03 -3.95
C PRO A 139 7.81 -16.86 -2.43
N LEU A 140 7.77 -15.60 -1.98
CA LEU A 140 7.53 -15.29 -0.57
C LEU A 140 6.05 -15.62 -0.24
N PRO A 141 5.79 -16.54 0.69
CA PRO A 141 4.43 -17.01 0.96
C PRO A 141 3.67 -16.06 1.89
N GLU A 142 2.37 -16.28 2.01
CA GLU A 142 1.47 -15.65 2.97
C GLU A 142 1.36 -14.12 2.87
N ILE A 143 1.73 -13.53 1.73
CA ILE A 143 1.44 -12.13 1.41
C ILE A 143 0.28 -12.12 0.40
N GLN A 144 -0.86 -11.59 0.83
CA GLN A 144 -2.08 -11.54 0.02
C GLN A 144 -2.14 -10.30 -0.85
N THR A 145 -1.76 -9.14 -0.32
CA THR A 145 -1.83 -7.89 -1.08
C THR A 145 -0.64 -6.98 -0.78
N VAL A 146 -0.25 -6.22 -1.79
CA VAL A 146 0.71 -5.12 -1.71
C VAL A 146 0.04 -3.91 -2.32
N GLY A 147 0.06 -2.79 -1.62
CA GLY A 147 -0.61 -1.57 -2.04
C GLY A 147 0.15 -0.32 -1.66
N LEU A 148 -0.31 0.79 -2.22
CA LEU A 148 0.22 2.13 -1.99
C LEU A 148 -0.95 3.08 -1.70
N THR A 149 -0.78 3.88 -0.65
CA THR A 149 -1.62 5.07 -0.42
C THR A 149 -0.74 6.31 -0.51
N VAL A 150 -1.18 7.33 -1.25
CA VAL A 150 -0.58 8.67 -1.26
C VAL A 150 -1.60 9.65 -0.71
N GLU A 151 -1.27 10.30 0.40
CA GLU A 151 -2.15 11.26 1.08
C GLU A 151 -1.55 12.65 1.00
N ARG A 152 -2.38 13.65 0.72
CA ARG A 152 -2.02 15.06 0.81
C ARG A 152 -2.10 15.52 2.27
N ASN A 153 -1.08 16.26 2.71
CA ASN A 153 -1.03 16.92 4.02
C ASN A 153 -1.62 18.34 3.99
#